data_AF-A0AAI9AGG4-F1
#
_entry.id   AF-A0AAI9AGG4-F1
#
_cell.length_a   1.000
_cell.length_b   1.000
_cell.length_c   1.000
_cell.angle_alpha   90.00
_cell.angle_beta   90.00
_cell.angle_gamma   90.00
#
_symmetry.space_group_name_H-M   'P 1'
#
loop_
_entity.id
_entity.type
_entity.pdbx_description
1 polymer ?
#
loop_
_entity_poly.entity_id
_entity_poly.type
_entity_poly.pdbx_seq_one_letter_code
_entity_poly.pdbx_strand_id
1 'polypeptide(L)'
;MKARYEYAKKGGNINLDSIDNSAGVNISDYEVNMKIILNKLVDEKKLTENYKNNILKELTNEVVKKVLTNSSLQSKHLSIKNPTKEEIINILNILDNTDFFKREYFYLPNNDSIDLIFKNNKIIRPAYAIIMLYNKIYKKRYLLKNNLATDEKYLFEYFPKTFVKMFRNEILNHPLKKEIIATQMVK
;
A
#
# COMPACT_ATOMS: atom_id res chain seq x y z
N MET A 1 8.71 -9.73 -14.73
CA MET A 1 7.79 -8.66 -15.19
C MET A 1 7.40 -8.77 -16.67
N LYS A 2 8.34 -8.74 -17.64
CA LYS A 2 8.06 -8.80 -19.09
C LYS A 2 7.10 -9.92 -19.52
N ALA A 3 7.27 -11.13 -19.00
CA ALA A 3 6.39 -12.27 -19.33
C ALA A 3 4.92 -12.04 -18.95
N ARG A 4 4.64 -11.45 -17.78
CA ARG A 4 3.27 -11.14 -17.32
C ARG A 4 2.62 -10.06 -18.21
N TYR A 5 3.41 -9.08 -18.63
CA TYR A 5 2.98 -8.03 -19.55
C TYR A 5 2.59 -8.60 -20.93
N GLU A 6 3.47 -9.40 -21.52
CA GLU A 6 3.21 -10.06 -22.82
C GLU A 6 2.00 -11.01 -22.78
N TYR A 7 1.87 -11.79 -21.70
CA TYR A 7 0.70 -12.64 -21.47
C TYR A 7 -0.60 -11.82 -21.39
N ALA A 8 -0.59 -10.70 -20.67
CA ALA A 8 -1.74 -9.82 -20.56
C ALA A 8 -2.13 -9.16 -21.90
N LYS A 9 -1.15 -8.74 -22.71
CA LYS A 9 -1.40 -8.22 -24.06
C LYS A 9 -2.06 -9.27 -24.97
N LYS A 10 -1.69 -10.55 -24.81
CA LYS A 10 -2.34 -11.66 -25.51
C LYS A 10 -3.75 -11.98 -24.97
N GLY A 11 -4.23 -11.29 -23.94
CA GLY A 11 -5.59 -11.42 -23.40
C GLY A 11 -5.67 -12.27 -22.12
N GLY A 12 -4.52 -12.68 -21.59
CA GLY A 12 -4.46 -13.34 -20.31
C GLY A 12 -4.81 -12.40 -19.15
N ASN A 13 -5.49 -12.93 -18.13
CA ASN A 13 -5.78 -12.19 -16.92
C ASN A 13 -4.74 -12.52 -15.85
N ILE A 14 -3.85 -11.56 -15.55
CA ILE A 14 -2.79 -11.74 -14.56
C ILE A 14 -2.48 -10.43 -13.84
N ASN A 15 -2.19 -10.51 -12.54
CA ASN A 15 -1.67 -9.39 -11.75
C ASN A 15 -0.14 -9.32 -11.83
N LEU A 16 0.45 -8.27 -11.25
CA LEU A 16 1.87 -8.31 -10.89
C LEU A 16 2.09 -9.24 -9.69
N ASP A 17 3.29 -9.80 -9.62
CA ASP A 17 3.77 -10.55 -8.47
C ASP A 17 3.70 -9.74 -7.16
N SER A 18 4.03 -8.44 -7.21
CA SER A 18 3.93 -7.55 -6.05
C SER A 18 2.51 -7.38 -5.50
N ILE A 19 1.48 -7.62 -6.32
CA ILE A 19 0.07 -7.62 -5.88
C ILE A 19 -0.30 -8.97 -5.26
N ASP A 20 0.11 -10.06 -5.90
CA ASP A 20 -0.28 -11.41 -5.46
C ASP A 20 0.50 -11.85 -4.20
N ASN A 21 1.73 -11.37 -4.02
CA ASN A 21 2.64 -11.75 -2.93
C ASN A 21 2.77 -10.68 -1.82
N SER A 22 1.86 -9.70 -1.76
CA SER A 22 1.99 -8.57 -0.82
C SER A 22 1.73 -8.92 0.65
N ALA A 23 1.15 -10.10 0.94
CA ALA A 23 0.64 -10.43 2.27
C ALA A 23 1.75 -10.46 3.34
N GLY A 24 2.89 -11.10 3.05
CA GLY A 24 4.00 -11.20 4.01
C GLY A 24 4.58 -9.83 4.39
N VAL A 25 4.76 -8.96 3.40
CA VAL A 25 5.22 -7.57 3.64
C VAL A 25 4.21 -6.80 4.50
N ASN A 26 2.91 -6.97 4.23
CA ASN A 26 1.85 -6.29 4.98
C ASN A 26 1.76 -6.77 6.44
N ILE A 27 1.95 -8.07 6.69
CA ILE A 27 2.02 -8.63 8.05
C ILE A 27 3.20 -8.00 8.81
N SER A 28 4.38 -7.95 8.18
CA SER A 28 5.59 -7.38 8.80
C SER A 28 5.42 -5.89 9.14
N ASP A 29 4.76 -5.11 8.27
CA ASP A 29 4.46 -3.70 8.54
C ASP A 29 3.62 -3.52 9.82
N TYR A 30 2.54 -4.30 10.00
CA TYR A 30 1.75 -4.27 11.24
C TYR A 30 2.58 -4.69 12.45
N GLU A 31 3.35 -5.78 12.33
CA GLU A 31 4.15 -6.32 13.42
C GLU A 31 5.20 -5.30 13.89
N VAL A 32 5.93 -4.69 12.97
CA VAL A 32 6.96 -3.68 13.28
C VAL A 32 6.34 -2.45 13.95
N ASN A 33 5.25 -1.90 13.41
CA ASN A 33 4.62 -0.72 13.99
C ASN A 33 4.02 -0.99 15.39
N MET A 34 3.48 -2.19 15.64
CA MET A 34 3.07 -2.57 16.99
C MET A 34 4.27 -2.76 17.92
N LYS A 35 5.36 -3.39 17.45
CA LYS A 35 6.58 -3.58 18.23
C LYS A 35 7.26 -2.27 18.62
N ILE A 36 7.21 -1.23 17.79
CA ILE A 36 7.72 0.10 18.15
C ILE A 36 7.07 0.61 19.44
N ILE A 37 5.75 0.49 19.56
CA ILE A 37 5.03 0.87 20.79
C ILE A 37 5.38 -0.05 21.94
N LEU A 38 5.28 -1.37 21.73
CA LEU A 38 5.43 -2.33 22.82
C LEU A 38 6.86 -2.37 23.38
N ASN A 39 7.88 -2.25 22.52
CA ASN A 39 9.27 -2.19 22.97
C ASN A 39 9.51 -0.96 23.84
N LYS A 40 8.97 0.21 23.47
CA LYS A 40 9.05 1.41 24.30
C LYS A 40 8.46 1.19 25.70
N LEU A 41 7.31 0.50 25.79
CA LEU A 41 6.70 0.19 27.09
C LEU A 41 7.51 -0.82 27.90
N VAL A 42 8.19 -1.77 27.25
CA VAL A 42 9.13 -2.69 27.91
C VAL A 42 10.33 -1.94 28.44
N ASP A 43 10.92 -1.04 27.65
CA ASP A 43 12.07 -0.22 28.05
C ASP A 43 11.73 0.70 29.24
N GLU A 44 10.50 1.23 29.27
CA GLU A 44 9.95 2.02 30.38
C GLU A 44 9.52 1.15 31.59
N LYS A 45 9.73 -0.17 31.55
CA LYS A 45 9.32 -1.14 32.58
C LYS A 45 7.82 -1.16 32.89
N LYS A 46 7.00 -0.67 31.96
CA LYS A 46 5.53 -0.70 32.03
C LYS A 46 4.94 -2.02 31.50
N LEU A 47 5.74 -2.77 30.76
CA LEU A 47 5.38 -4.05 30.16
C LEU A 47 6.51 -5.05 30.36
N THR A 48 6.20 -6.33 30.53
CA THR A 48 7.21 -7.39 30.46
C THR A 48 7.34 -7.93 29.05
N GLU A 49 8.52 -8.45 28.71
CA GLU A 49 8.78 -9.09 27.41
C GLU A 49 7.83 -10.26 27.13
N ASN A 50 7.51 -11.05 28.16
CA ASN A 50 6.53 -12.14 28.04
C ASN A 50 5.14 -11.63 27.69
N TYR A 51 4.70 -10.53 28.33
CA TYR A 51 3.38 -9.96 28.05
C TYR A 51 3.32 -9.33 26.66
N LYS A 52 4.40 -8.69 26.18
CA LYS A 52 4.52 -8.24 24.79
C LYS A 52 4.27 -9.37 23.79
N ASN A 53 4.95 -10.50 23.99
CA ASN A 53 4.83 -11.65 23.09
C ASN A 53 3.42 -12.25 23.09
N ASN A 54 2.76 -12.27 24.25
CA ASN A 54 1.37 -12.70 24.37
C ASN A 54 0.42 -11.77 23.60
N ILE A 55 0.57 -10.45 23.74
CA ILE A 55 -0.24 -9.47 22.98
C ILE A 55 -0.10 -9.71 21.48
N LEU A 56 1.13 -9.82 20.96
CA LEU A 56 1.36 -10.03 19.53
C LEU A 56 0.71 -11.33 19.03
N LYS A 57 0.80 -12.40 19.83
CA LYS A 57 0.16 -13.68 19.51
C LYS A 57 -1.36 -13.57 19.46
N GLU A 58 -1.97 -12.88 20.42
CA GLU A 58 -3.44 -12.67 20.47
C GLU A 58 -3.95 -11.87 19.27
N LEU A 59 -3.17 -10.90 18.77
CA LEU A 59 -3.56 -10.04 17.65
C LEU A 59 -3.46 -10.70 16.27
N THR A 60 -2.87 -11.90 16.17
CA THR A 60 -2.63 -12.61 14.91
C THR A 60 -3.86 -12.65 14.01
N ASN A 61 -5.01 -13.06 14.55
CA ASN A 61 -6.24 -13.21 13.75
C ASN A 61 -6.76 -11.88 13.21
N GLU A 62 -6.65 -10.80 13.97
CA GLU A 62 -7.06 -9.46 13.50
C GLU A 62 -6.13 -8.94 12.40
N VAL A 63 -4.81 -9.13 12.57
CA VAL A 63 -3.81 -8.76 11.55
C VAL A 63 -4.05 -9.55 10.26
N VAL A 64 -4.22 -10.87 10.35
CA VAL A 64 -4.51 -11.74 9.20
C VAL A 64 -5.77 -11.26 8.47
N LYS A 65 -6.86 -10.99 9.20
CA LYS A 65 -8.12 -10.50 8.59
C LYS A 65 -7.91 -9.17 7.85
N LYS A 66 -7.16 -8.23 8.43
CA LYS A 66 -6.85 -6.94 7.80
C LYS A 66 -6.00 -7.11 6.56
N VAL A 67 -4.98 -7.97 6.61
CA VAL A 67 -4.11 -8.25 5.46
C VAL A 67 -4.90 -8.90 4.32
N LEU A 68 -5.71 -9.91 4.60
CA LEU A 68 -6.56 -10.57 3.59
C LEU A 68 -7.56 -9.60 2.97
N THR A 69 -8.17 -8.73 3.78
CA THR A 69 -9.09 -7.71 3.30
C THR A 69 -8.37 -6.72 2.39
N ASN A 70 -7.19 -6.23 2.79
CA ASN A 70 -6.40 -5.30 1.97
C ASN A 70 -5.98 -5.94 0.63
N SER A 71 -5.49 -7.18 0.64
CA SER A 71 -5.07 -7.88 -0.59
C SER A 71 -6.26 -8.13 -1.53
N SER A 72 -7.41 -8.53 -0.97
CA SER A 72 -8.64 -8.74 -1.73
C SER A 72 -9.14 -7.43 -2.38
N LEU A 73 -9.18 -6.33 -1.61
CA LEU A 73 -9.62 -5.03 -2.11
C LEU A 73 -8.69 -4.49 -3.21
N GLN A 74 -7.37 -4.65 -3.08
CA GLN A 74 -6.43 -4.24 -4.11
C GLN A 74 -6.60 -5.03 -5.42
N SER A 75 -6.72 -6.36 -5.33
CA SER A 75 -6.96 -7.19 -6.52
C SER A 75 -8.31 -6.88 -7.16
N LYS A 76 -9.35 -6.63 -6.34
CA LYS A 76 -10.68 -6.22 -6.81
C LYS A 76 -10.65 -4.86 -7.50
N HIS A 77 -9.92 -3.88 -6.94
CA HIS A 77 -9.76 -2.56 -7.55
C HIS A 77 -9.17 -2.67 -8.96
N LEU A 78 -8.08 -3.42 -9.13
CA LEU A 78 -7.46 -3.66 -10.43
C LEU A 78 -8.36 -4.42 -11.42
N SER A 79 -9.32 -5.20 -10.92
CA SER A 79 -10.24 -5.98 -11.76
C SER A 79 -11.43 -5.15 -12.26
N ILE A 80 -11.91 -4.21 -11.45
CA ILE A 80 -13.15 -3.46 -11.70
C ILE A 80 -12.85 -2.10 -12.33
N LYS A 81 -11.80 -1.41 -11.88
CA LYS A 81 -11.46 -0.10 -12.42
C LYS A 81 -10.98 -0.22 -13.85
N ASN A 82 -11.56 0.62 -14.70
CA ASN A 82 -11.17 0.74 -16.09
C ASN A 82 -10.92 2.22 -16.41
N PRO A 83 -9.75 2.76 -16.03
CA PRO A 83 -9.44 4.15 -16.30
C PRO A 83 -9.36 4.43 -17.80
N THR A 84 -9.65 5.66 -18.19
CA THR A 84 -9.48 6.11 -19.57
C THR A 84 -7.99 6.25 -19.90
N LYS A 85 -7.67 6.30 -21.20
CA LYS A 85 -6.30 6.58 -21.66
C LYS A 85 -5.80 7.94 -21.16
N GLU A 86 -6.67 8.94 -21.15
CA GLU A 86 -6.37 10.29 -20.68
C GLU A 86 -6.04 10.32 -19.18
N GLU A 87 -6.84 9.63 -18.35
CA GLU A 87 -6.56 9.50 -16.91
C GLU A 87 -5.18 8.87 -16.67
N ILE A 88 -4.84 7.84 -17.45
CA ILE A 88 -3.55 7.16 -17.37
C ILE A 88 -2.41 8.07 -17.81
N ILE A 89 -2.55 8.79 -18.92
CA ILE A 89 -1.56 9.76 -19.40
C ILE A 89 -1.32 10.83 -18.34
N ASN A 90 -2.37 11.38 -17.73
CA ASN A 90 -2.25 12.41 -16.71
C ASN A 90 -1.46 11.91 -15.49
N ILE A 91 -1.73 10.68 -15.03
CA ILE A 91 -0.95 10.08 -13.94
C ILE A 91 0.51 9.89 -14.36
N LEU A 92 0.77 9.35 -15.55
CA LEU A 92 2.12 9.09 -16.02
C LEU A 92 2.93 10.38 -16.21
N ASN A 93 2.32 11.45 -16.71
CA ASN A 93 2.97 12.76 -16.83
C ASN A 93 3.40 13.32 -15.47
N ILE A 94 2.58 13.14 -14.42
CA ILE A 94 2.96 13.50 -13.06
C ILE A 94 4.15 12.65 -12.60
N LEU A 95 4.11 11.35 -12.84
CA LEU A 95 5.16 10.42 -12.40
C LEU A 95 6.48 10.62 -13.15
N ASP A 96 6.46 10.99 -14.43
CA ASP A 96 7.65 11.27 -15.23
C ASP A 96 8.45 12.47 -14.72
N ASN A 97 7.79 13.39 -13.99
CA ASN A 97 8.43 14.53 -13.34
C ASN A 97 9.04 14.19 -11.97
N THR A 98 9.05 12.91 -11.57
CA THR A 98 9.63 12.46 -10.30
C THR A 98 10.99 11.81 -10.49
N ASP A 99 11.82 11.81 -9.44
CA ASP A 99 13.14 11.18 -9.42
C ASP A 99 13.11 9.65 -9.22
N PHE A 100 11.97 9.10 -8.81
CA PHE A 100 11.82 7.69 -8.42
C PHE A 100 11.03 6.83 -9.42
N PHE A 101 10.57 7.40 -10.54
CA PHE A 101 9.82 6.67 -11.56
C PHE A 101 10.36 6.96 -12.95
N LYS A 102 10.53 5.90 -13.75
CA LYS A 102 10.83 5.98 -15.18
C LYS A 102 10.06 4.88 -15.90
N ARG A 103 9.32 5.26 -16.96
CA ARG A 103 8.47 4.33 -17.73
C ARG A 103 9.25 3.13 -18.30
N GLU A 104 10.50 3.37 -18.72
CA GLU A 104 11.38 2.38 -19.36
C GLU A 104 11.64 1.15 -18.48
N TYR A 105 11.71 1.31 -17.15
CA TYR A 105 11.94 0.19 -16.22
C TYR A 105 10.73 -0.75 -16.10
N PHE A 106 9.56 -0.30 -16.55
CA PHE A 106 8.29 -0.98 -16.37
C PHE A 106 7.60 -1.37 -17.67
N TYR A 107 8.29 -1.24 -18.82
CA TYR A 107 7.73 -1.52 -20.13
C TYR A 107 6.47 -0.68 -20.44
N LEU A 108 6.40 0.53 -19.85
CA LEU A 108 5.30 1.45 -20.07
C LEU A 108 5.59 2.33 -21.31
N PRO A 109 4.64 2.50 -22.22
CA PRO A 109 4.84 3.29 -23.43
C PRO A 109 4.88 4.80 -23.14
N ASN A 110 5.36 5.58 -24.11
CA ASN A 110 5.14 7.02 -24.14
C ASN A 110 3.65 7.35 -24.40
N ASN A 111 3.30 8.63 -24.36
CA ASN A 111 1.91 9.06 -24.52
C ASN A 111 1.34 8.69 -25.90
N ASP A 112 2.11 8.85 -26.96
CA ASP A 112 1.69 8.54 -28.34
C ASP A 112 1.38 7.05 -28.55
N SER A 113 2.03 6.19 -27.77
CA SER A 113 1.86 4.73 -27.84
C SER A 113 1.07 4.15 -26.67
N ILE A 114 0.26 4.96 -25.97
CA ILE A 114 -0.49 4.50 -24.78
C ILE A 114 -1.39 3.31 -25.08
N ASP A 115 -1.86 3.19 -26.31
CA ASP A 115 -2.67 2.07 -26.79
C ASP A 115 -2.02 0.69 -26.58
N LEU A 116 -0.69 0.61 -26.51
CA LEU A 116 0.03 -0.64 -26.31
C LEU A 116 -0.27 -1.33 -24.97
N ILE A 117 -0.77 -0.59 -23.98
CA ILE A 117 -1.21 -1.15 -22.68
C ILE A 117 -2.73 -1.29 -22.58
N PHE A 118 -3.47 -1.05 -23.67
CA PHE A 118 -4.92 -1.24 -23.72
C PHE A 118 -5.28 -2.40 -24.63
N LYS A 119 -6.25 -3.21 -24.20
CA LYS A 119 -6.86 -4.28 -24.99
C LYS A 119 -8.37 -4.18 -24.87
N ASN A 120 -9.08 -4.10 -25.99
CA ASN A 120 -10.54 -3.96 -26.04
C ASN A 120 -11.04 -2.82 -25.12
N ASN A 121 -10.39 -1.65 -25.21
CA ASN A 121 -10.64 -0.47 -24.36
C ASN A 121 -10.47 -0.70 -22.84
N LYS A 122 -9.69 -1.71 -22.44
CA LYS A 122 -9.31 -1.96 -21.06
C LYS A 122 -7.81 -1.95 -20.87
N ILE A 123 -7.33 -1.26 -19.84
CA ILE A 123 -5.91 -1.31 -19.48
C ILE A 123 -5.53 -2.71 -19.00
N ILE A 124 -4.36 -3.21 -19.43
CA ILE A 124 -3.84 -4.48 -18.93
C ILE A 124 -3.44 -4.34 -17.45
N ARG A 125 -3.87 -5.30 -16.62
CA ARG A 125 -3.68 -5.28 -15.16
C ARG A 125 -2.23 -5.09 -14.72
N PRO A 126 -1.20 -5.71 -15.36
CA PRO A 126 0.18 -5.49 -14.96
C PRO A 126 0.63 -4.04 -15.11
N ALA A 127 0.27 -3.37 -16.21
CA ALA A 127 0.60 -1.96 -16.43
C ALA A 127 -0.12 -1.07 -15.41
N TYR A 128 -1.42 -1.29 -15.22
CA TYR A 128 -2.21 -0.52 -14.27
C TYR A 128 -1.71 -0.67 -12.82
N ALA A 129 -1.31 -1.87 -12.42
CA ALA A 129 -0.78 -2.13 -11.09
C ALA A 129 0.52 -1.36 -10.81
N ILE A 130 1.45 -1.25 -11.77
CA ILE A 130 2.65 -0.40 -11.63
C ILE A 130 2.25 1.06 -11.48
N ILE A 131 1.40 1.56 -12.38
CA ILE A 131 1.00 2.96 -12.39
C ILE A 131 0.36 3.33 -11.05
N MET A 132 -0.51 2.47 -10.53
CA MET A 132 -1.15 2.68 -9.23
C MET A 132 -0.16 2.58 -8.07
N LEU A 133 0.80 1.65 -8.09
CA LEU A 133 1.84 1.56 -7.07
C LEU A 133 2.62 2.89 -6.97
N TYR A 134 3.11 3.40 -8.10
CA TYR A 134 3.89 4.63 -8.13
C TYR A 134 3.04 5.88 -7.85
N ASN A 135 1.78 5.89 -8.30
CA ASN A 135 0.84 6.96 -7.94
C ASN A 135 0.59 7.02 -6.41
N LYS A 136 0.49 5.87 -5.74
CA LYS A 136 0.38 5.82 -4.27
C LYS A 136 1.64 6.33 -3.59
N ILE A 137 2.83 5.97 -4.08
CA ILE A 137 4.11 6.48 -3.59
C ILE A 137 4.18 8.00 -3.75
N TYR A 138 3.84 8.51 -4.94
CA TYR A 138 3.78 9.94 -5.22
C TYR A 138 2.84 10.67 -4.25
N LYS A 139 1.59 10.20 -4.13
CA LYS A 139 0.59 10.80 -3.22
C LYS A 139 1.05 10.77 -1.76
N LYS A 140 1.64 9.66 -1.29
CA LYS A 140 2.19 9.56 0.07
C LYS A 140 3.28 10.62 0.29
N ARG A 141 4.24 10.74 -0.64
CA ARG A 141 5.31 11.75 -0.55
C ARG A 141 4.75 13.17 -0.58
N TYR A 142 3.74 13.43 -1.43
CA TYR A 142 3.05 14.72 -1.50
C TYR A 142 2.36 15.07 -0.17
N LEU A 143 1.62 14.13 0.43
CA LEU A 143 0.95 14.32 1.71
C LEU A 143 1.94 14.64 2.83
N LEU A 144 3.05 13.91 2.89
CA LEU A 144 4.09 14.11 3.91
C LEU A 144 4.81 15.46 3.71
N LYS A 145 5.22 15.78 2.48
CA LYS A 145 5.92 17.04 2.16
C LYS A 145 5.08 18.27 2.50
N ASN A 146 3.77 18.21 2.28
CA ASN A 146 2.85 19.32 2.54
C ASN A 146 2.17 19.24 3.93
N ASN A 147 2.60 18.32 4.80
CA ASN A 147 2.05 18.12 6.14
C ASN A 147 0.51 17.94 6.16
N LEU A 148 -0.03 17.24 5.17
CA LEU A 148 -1.47 16.99 4.99
C LEU A 148 -1.96 15.68 5.67
N ALA A 149 -1.04 14.88 6.20
CA ALA A 149 -1.33 13.62 6.87
C ALA A 149 -1.62 13.83 8.37
N THR A 150 -2.75 14.49 8.68
CA THR A 150 -3.08 14.94 10.04
C THR A 150 -4.29 14.25 10.67
N ASP A 151 -5.18 13.64 9.89
CA ASP A 151 -6.39 13.00 10.42
C ASP A 151 -6.06 11.67 11.12
N GLU A 152 -6.17 11.69 12.45
CA GLU A 152 -5.87 10.55 13.34
C GLU A 152 -6.84 9.37 13.16
N LYS A 153 -8.00 9.57 12.51
CA LYS A 153 -8.91 8.47 12.16
C LYS A 153 -8.17 7.39 11.39
N TYR A 154 -7.33 7.78 10.43
CA TYR A 154 -6.51 6.85 9.64
C TYR A 154 -5.48 6.11 10.48
N LEU A 155 -4.95 6.74 11.53
CA LEU A 155 -4.02 6.10 12.46
C LEU A 155 -4.70 4.98 13.24
N PHE A 156 -5.93 5.22 13.72
CA PHE A 156 -6.69 4.19 14.45
C PHE A 156 -7.24 3.10 13.52
N GLU A 157 -7.60 3.43 12.28
CA GLU A 157 -8.01 2.44 11.28
C GLU A 157 -6.85 1.52 10.85
N TYR A 158 -5.61 2.00 10.95
CA TYR A 158 -4.43 1.19 10.69
C TYR A 158 -4.31 0.03 11.68
N PHE A 159 -4.27 0.28 12.99
CA PHE A 159 -4.00 -0.77 13.97
C PHE A 159 -5.19 -1.76 14.17
N PRO A 160 -4.95 -2.97 14.69
CA PRO A 160 -6.02 -3.87 15.16
C PRO A 160 -6.91 -3.19 16.20
N LYS A 161 -8.21 -3.51 16.22
CA LYS A 161 -9.18 -2.83 17.10
C LYS A 161 -8.85 -3.08 18.57
N THR A 162 -8.42 -4.29 18.91
CA THR A 162 -8.00 -4.63 20.28
C THR A 162 -6.76 -3.85 20.69
N PHE A 163 -5.78 -3.71 19.80
CA PHE A 163 -4.58 -2.91 20.04
C PHE A 163 -4.91 -1.42 20.26
N VAL A 164 -5.82 -0.85 19.47
CA VAL A 164 -6.30 0.54 19.65
C VAL A 164 -6.95 0.75 21.00
N LYS A 165 -7.72 -0.23 21.50
CA LYS A 165 -8.36 -0.14 22.83
C LYS A 165 -7.33 -0.14 23.96
N MET A 166 -6.27 -0.92 23.83
CA MET A 166 -5.24 -1.08 24.87
C MET A 166 -4.23 0.09 24.88
N PHE A 167 -3.83 0.58 23.70
CA PHE A 167 -2.66 1.45 23.55
C PHE A 167 -2.99 2.77 22.83
N ARG A 168 -4.19 3.32 23.06
CA ARG A 168 -4.67 4.51 22.35
C ARG A 168 -3.70 5.70 22.46
N ASN A 169 -3.19 5.96 23.66
CA ASN A 169 -2.29 7.08 23.93
C ASN A 169 -0.91 6.87 23.30
N GLU A 170 -0.42 5.65 23.31
CA GLU A 170 0.86 5.28 22.70
C GLU A 170 0.79 5.37 21.17
N ILE A 171 -0.35 4.96 20.58
CA ILE A 171 -0.62 5.12 19.14
C ILE A 171 -0.60 6.60 18.75
N LEU A 172 -1.24 7.47 19.53
CA LEU A 172 -1.23 8.92 19.27
C LEU A 172 0.17 9.53 19.28
N ASN A 173 1.10 8.92 20.02
CA ASN A 173 2.50 9.30 20.15
C ASN A 173 3.45 8.43 19.31
N HIS A 174 2.93 7.64 18.36
CA HIS A 174 3.75 6.78 17.51
C HIS A 174 4.73 7.62 16.68
N PRO A 175 6.04 7.27 16.63
CA PRO A 175 7.04 8.09 15.93
C PRO A 175 6.77 8.20 14.44
N LEU A 176 6.17 7.17 13.83
CA LEU A 176 5.76 7.14 12.42
C LEU A 176 4.30 7.53 12.18
N LYS A 177 3.67 8.28 13.10
CA LYS A 177 2.24 8.62 13.02
C LYS A 177 1.86 9.23 11.67
N LYS A 178 2.63 10.20 11.17
CA LYS A 178 2.35 10.88 9.91
C LYS A 178 2.49 9.93 8.72
N GLU A 179 3.49 9.07 8.73
CA GLU A 179 3.76 8.08 7.70
C GLU A 179 2.68 7.01 7.62
N ILE A 180 2.17 6.55 8.77
CA ILE A 180 1.06 5.60 8.85
C ILE A 180 -0.22 6.24 8.30
N ILE A 181 -0.55 7.46 8.76
CA ILE A 181 -1.72 8.22 8.27
C ILE A 181 -1.63 8.40 6.76
N ALA A 182 -0.51 8.93 6.26
CA ALA A 182 -0.31 9.16 4.82
C ALA A 182 -0.46 7.86 4.01
N THR A 183 0.01 6.73 4.54
CA THR A 183 -0.11 5.42 3.89
C THR A 183 -1.57 4.96 3.83
N GLN A 184 -2.36 5.16 4.88
CA GLN A 184 -3.78 4.79 4.86
C GLN A 184 -4.60 5.68 3.93
N MET A 185 -4.32 6.98 3.86
CA MET A 185 -5.04 7.92 3.00
C MET A 185 -4.92 7.60 1.51
N VAL A 186 -3.87 6.88 1.10
CA VAL A 186 -3.59 6.55 -0.32
C VAL A 186 -3.84 5.07 -0.66
N LYS A 187 -4.46 4.30 0.24
CA LYS A 187 -4.68 2.86 0.05
C LYS A 187 -5.57 2.52 -1.14
#